data_AF-A0A537E6P2-F1
#
_entry.id   AF-A0A537E6P2-F1
#
_cell.length_a   1.000
_cell.length_b   1.000
_cell.length_c   1.000
_cell.angle_alpha   90.00
_cell.angle_beta   90.00
_cell.angle_gamma   90.00
#
_symmetry.space_group_name_H-M   'P 1'
#
loop_
_entity.id
_entity.type
_entity.pdbx_description
1 polymer ?
#
loop_
_entity_poly.entity_id
_entity_poly.type
_entity_poly.pdbx_seq_one_letter_code
_entity_poly.pdbx_strand_id
1 'polypeptide(L)'
;MGTKEFITDDNRGAVSTSSSLKMDGTDFYLSVKGVGSTTSPFSPQLLWKAEICNLLKDSALKERIVNSEERAPRYLTGELWLRGSPYGGQGLQHATTSMRVSEMADLTSIHGFRVAPLVKIVLLPESLESEVKKIFWYRRFGGRMVQETRLVPSNVRIYFHSGSTVGGHISSIFDFFGIDENDKALDFLKNFIKSGIAFLTLFTRSLKSNEDGTFSGLDFYDVWLDKDAVLAPDGTIYFVDLEGLEWITVEKKRVQEKIDDQIYRSLYEFIYAYEQIERERSKRFGNMADRKAQFEFLLREALRDDEVIDLAREGESLELIIGNIIGEQSITKKFPIIDYW
;
A
#
# COMPACT_ATOMS: atom_id res chain seq x y z
N MET A 1 27.41 -7.50 15.38
CA MET A 1 26.36 -7.04 14.44
C MET A 1 25.48 -6.11 15.24
N GLY A 2 25.43 -4.81 14.90
CA GLY A 2 24.62 -3.84 15.63
C GLY A 2 23.15 -4.29 15.62
N THR A 3 22.49 -4.21 16.76
CA THR A 3 21.05 -4.39 16.87
C THR A 3 20.40 -3.38 15.94
N LYS A 4 19.86 -3.85 14.79
CA LYS A 4 19.06 -2.99 13.92
C LYS A 4 17.88 -2.51 14.76
N GLU A 5 17.84 -1.21 15.06
CA GLU A 5 16.70 -0.63 15.74
C GLU A 5 15.50 -0.67 14.80
N PHE A 6 14.36 -1.09 15.33
CA PHE A 6 13.09 -1.12 14.60
C PHE A 6 12.16 -0.08 15.23
N ILE A 7 11.46 0.66 14.38
CA ILE A 7 10.40 1.59 14.76
C ILE A 7 9.05 1.05 14.30
N THR A 8 7.97 1.53 14.91
CA THR A 8 6.61 1.21 14.48
C THR A 8 6.36 1.72 13.07
N ASP A 9 5.76 0.87 12.23
CA ASP A 9 5.33 1.20 10.87
C ASP A 9 3.82 1.43 10.86
N ASP A 10 3.03 0.35 10.82
CA ASP A 10 1.59 0.36 11.10
C ASP A 10 1.31 -0.29 12.47
N ASN A 11 0.04 -0.52 12.78
CA ASN A 11 -0.34 -1.15 14.04
C ASN A 11 0.19 -2.59 14.19
N ARG A 12 0.57 -3.30 13.12
CA ARG A 12 0.98 -4.72 13.10
C ARG A 12 2.40 -4.96 12.56
N GLY A 13 3.12 -3.89 12.27
CA GLY A 13 4.39 -3.90 11.55
C GLY A 13 5.45 -3.04 12.23
N ALA A 14 6.70 -3.32 11.86
CA ALA A 14 7.86 -2.56 12.29
C ALA A 14 8.87 -2.44 11.15
N VAL A 15 9.56 -1.30 11.05
CA VAL A 15 10.56 -1.01 10.01
C VAL A 15 11.92 -0.73 10.63
N SER A 16 12.99 -1.19 9.99
CA SER A 16 14.36 -0.94 10.42
C SER A 16 14.74 0.52 10.20
N THR A 17 15.50 1.13 11.12
CA THR A 17 15.98 2.52 10.98
C THR A 17 17.12 2.70 9.99
N SER A 18 17.78 1.61 9.58
CA SER A 18 18.87 1.62 8.61
C SER A 18 18.45 1.01 7.28
N SER A 19 18.78 1.67 6.16
CA SER A 19 18.60 1.12 4.82
C SER A 19 19.32 -0.23 4.71
N SER A 20 18.66 -1.20 4.10
CA SER A 20 19.24 -2.52 3.86
C SER A 20 19.84 -2.65 2.48
N LEU A 21 19.29 -1.97 1.48
CA LEU A 21 19.81 -1.92 0.10
C LEU A 21 19.17 -0.78 -0.70
N LYS A 22 19.69 -0.52 -1.90
CA LYS A 22 19.17 0.47 -2.85
C LYS A 22 18.64 -0.24 -4.11
N MET A 23 17.41 0.03 -4.53
CA MET A 23 16.78 -0.47 -5.77
C MET A 23 16.23 0.70 -6.56
N ASP A 24 16.41 0.72 -7.87
CA ASP A 24 15.92 1.78 -8.77
C ASP A 24 16.27 3.20 -8.31
N GLY A 25 17.44 3.38 -7.68
CA GLY A 25 17.86 4.69 -7.17
C GLY A 25 17.27 5.08 -5.81
N THR A 26 16.43 4.24 -5.20
CA THR A 26 15.74 4.49 -3.93
C THR A 26 16.26 3.56 -2.83
N ASP A 27 16.47 4.09 -1.63
CA ASP A 27 16.87 3.30 -0.46
C ASP A 27 15.68 2.54 0.11
N PHE A 28 15.89 1.26 0.43
CA PHE A 28 14.88 0.37 1.00
C PHE A 28 15.27 -0.14 2.37
N TYR A 29 14.27 -0.23 3.23
CA TYR A 29 14.35 -0.61 4.63
C TYR A 29 13.63 -1.94 4.83
N LEU A 30 14.12 -2.75 5.77
CA LEU A 30 13.43 -3.99 6.11
C LEU A 30 12.20 -3.65 6.97
N SER A 31 11.02 -4.01 6.49
CA SER A 31 9.79 -3.99 7.29
C SER A 31 9.36 -5.42 7.59
N VAL A 32 8.89 -5.65 8.80
CA VAL A 32 8.38 -6.94 9.27
C VAL A 32 6.93 -6.77 9.67
N LYS A 33 6.04 -7.47 8.98
CA LYS A 33 4.61 -7.54 9.30
C LYS A 33 4.31 -8.81 10.09
N GLY A 34 3.38 -8.72 11.03
CA GLY A 34 3.03 -9.82 11.93
C GLY A 34 3.90 -9.85 13.18
N VAL A 35 4.32 -8.69 13.67
CA VAL A 35 5.10 -8.56 14.91
C VAL A 35 4.22 -8.26 16.14
N GLY A 36 2.91 -8.40 16.01
CA GLY A 36 1.91 -8.11 17.04
C GLY A 36 1.31 -6.71 16.90
N SER A 37 0.05 -6.59 17.33
CA SER A 37 -0.70 -5.34 17.32
C SER A 37 -0.37 -4.46 18.54
N THR A 38 -0.19 -3.16 18.32
CA THR A 38 -0.12 -2.15 19.41
C THR A 38 -1.49 -1.61 19.81
N THR A 39 -2.49 -1.77 18.94
CA THR A 39 -3.83 -1.16 19.06
C THR A 39 -4.87 -2.24 19.29
N SER A 40 -5.96 -1.89 19.98
CA SER A 40 -7.09 -2.79 20.19
C SER A 40 -7.84 -3.04 18.87
N PRO A 41 -8.35 -4.27 18.62
CA PRO A 41 -9.13 -4.55 17.41
C PRO A 41 -10.45 -3.78 17.35
N PHE A 42 -10.99 -3.38 18.50
CA PHE A 42 -12.34 -2.80 18.62
C PHE A 42 -12.33 -1.35 19.13
N SER A 43 -11.15 -0.73 19.28
CA SER A 43 -11.04 0.66 19.68
C SER A 43 -9.72 1.28 19.20
N PRO A 44 -9.64 2.62 19.07
CA PRO A 44 -8.38 3.29 18.75
C PRO A 44 -7.38 3.29 19.92
N GLN A 45 -7.69 2.66 21.04
CA GLN A 45 -6.83 2.63 22.23
C GLN A 45 -5.71 1.61 22.09
N LEU A 46 -4.63 1.80 22.86
CA LEU A 46 -3.56 0.82 22.98
C LEU A 46 -4.11 -0.50 23.52
N LEU A 47 -3.63 -1.61 22.98
CA LEU A 47 -3.99 -2.94 23.45
C LEU A 47 -3.17 -3.24 24.72
N TRP A 48 -3.83 -3.26 25.87
CA TRP A 48 -3.15 -3.44 27.17
C TRP A 48 -3.13 -4.88 27.67
N LYS A 49 -2.22 -5.16 28.61
CA LYS A 49 -2.09 -6.46 29.29
C LYS A 49 -3.42 -6.96 29.85
N ALA A 50 -4.19 -6.07 30.46
CA ALA A 50 -5.48 -6.41 31.08
C ALA A 50 -6.47 -6.98 30.06
N GLU A 51 -6.56 -6.39 28.86
CA GLU A 51 -7.43 -6.89 27.79
C GLU A 51 -7.05 -8.31 27.37
N ILE A 52 -5.76 -8.57 27.16
CA ILE A 52 -5.27 -9.90 26.77
C ILE A 52 -5.46 -10.93 27.89
N CYS A 53 -5.17 -10.55 29.13
CA CYS A 53 -5.36 -11.41 30.29
C CYS A 53 -6.84 -11.80 30.51
N ASN A 54 -7.79 -10.95 30.10
CA ASN A 54 -9.22 -11.27 30.18
C ASN A 54 -9.64 -12.38 29.20
N LEU A 55 -8.93 -12.54 28.08
CA LEU A 55 -9.20 -13.59 27.08
C LEU A 55 -8.61 -14.95 27.46
N LEU A 56 -7.56 -14.94 28.29
CA LEU A 56 -6.88 -16.15 28.71
C LEU A 56 -7.66 -16.89 29.80
N LYS A 57 -7.61 -18.22 29.77
CA LYS A 57 -8.04 -19.08 30.89
C LYS A 57 -6.87 -19.59 31.74
N ASP A 58 -5.67 -19.59 31.16
CA ASP A 58 -4.44 -20.07 31.79
C ASP A 58 -3.91 -19.02 32.79
N SER A 59 -3.97 -19.32 34.08
CA SER A 59 -3.52 -18.43 35.15
C SER A 59 -2.01 -18.20 35.14
N ALA A 60 -1.21 -19.22 34.80
CA ALA A 60 0.25 -19.11 34.73
C ALA A 60 0.68 -18.20 33.57
N LEU A 61 0.02 -18.30 32.42
CA LEU A 61 0.28 -17.39 31.30
C LEU A 61 -0.14 -15.94 31.60
N LYS A 62 -1.26 -15.74 32.31
CA LYS A 62 -1.66 -14.40 32.77
C LYS A 62 -0.59 -13.78 33.67
N GLU A 63 -0.10 -14.53 34.66
CA GLU A 63 0.93 -14.06 35.59
C GLU A 63 2.21 -13.66 34.84
N ARG A 64 2.65 -14.48 33.87
CA ARG A 64 3.79 -14.15 33.01
C ARG A 64 3.62 -12.85 32.23
N ILE A 65 2.42 -12.59 31.69
CA ILE A 65 2.12 -11.37 30.93
C ILE A 65 2.09 -10.15 31.86
N VAL A 66 1.41 -10.25 33.01
CA VAL A 66 1.32 -9.17 34.00
C VAL A 66 2.72 -8.76 34.46
N ASN A 67 3.58 -9.74 34.77
CA ASN A 67 4.92 -9.51 35.29
C ASN A 67 5.98 -9.16 34.22
N SER A 68 5.63 -9.11 32.93
CA SER A 68 6.61 -8.72 31.90
C SER A 68 7.03 -7.24 32.05
N GLU A 69 8.30 -6.93 31.83
CA GLU A 69 8.81 -5.56 31.99
C GLU A 69 8.46 -4.63 30.82
N GLU A 70 7.87 -5.17 29.74
CA GLU A 70 7.57 -4.41 28.53
C GLU A 70 6.48 -3.34 28.76
N ARG A 71 6.86 -2.08 28.50
CA ARG A 71 5.99 -0.91 28.66
C ARG A 71 5.09 -0.62 27.46
N ALA A 72 5.44 -1.13 26.27
CA ALA A 72 4.67 -0.97 25.02
C ALA A 72 4.47 -2.33 24.32
N PRO A 73 3.68 -3.24 24.91
CA PRO A 73 3.60 -4.61 24.43
C PRO A 73 2.85 -4.69 23.09
N ARG A 74 3.42 -5.43 22.15
CA ARG A 74 2.76 -5.86 20.91
C ARG A 74 2.17 -7.24 21.13
N TYR A 75 0.91 -7.45 20.75
CA TYR A 75 0.25 -8.73 20.94
C TYR A 75 -0.09 -9.42 19.63
N LEU A 76 0.37 -10.66 19.54
CA LEU A 76 -0.14 -11.63 18.59
C LEU A 76 -1.36 -12.30 19.23
N THR A 77 -2.46 -12.38 18.49
CA THR A 77 -3.64 -13.13 18.94
C THR A 77 -4.04 -14.16 17.88
N GLY A 78 -4.76 -15.18 18.34
CA GLY A 78 -5.43 -16.15 17.49
C GLY A 78 -6.77 -15.68 16.96
N GLU A 79 -7.15 -14.41 17.16
CA GLU A 79 -8.40 -13.88 16.61
C GLU A 79 -8.31 -13.84 15.10
N LEU A 80 -9.24 -14.49 14.42
CA LEU A 80 -9.41 -14.39 12.98
C LEU A 80 -9.92 -12.99 12.64
N TRP A 81 -9.04 -12.20 12.04
CA TRP A 81 -9.33 -10.88 11.52
C TRP A 81 -9.52 -10.92 10.01
N LEU A 82 -10.09 -9.84 9.47
CA LEU A 82 -10.41 -9.57 8.06
C LEU A 82 -9.70 -10.48 7.03
N ARG A 83 -10.50 -11.00 6.09
CA ARG A 83 -10.10 -11.86 4.95
C ARG A 83 -9.29 -13.13 5.27
N GLY A 84 -8.87 -13.38 6.51
CA GLY A 84 -8.18 -14.64 6.85
C GLY A 84 -6.89 -14.53 7.65
N SER A 85 -6.52 -13.37 8.18
CA SER A 85 -5.28 -13.20 8.96
C SER A 85 -5.54 -13.17 10.48
N PRO A 86 -4.64 -13.70 11.31
CA PRO A 86 -4.71 -13.52 12.76
C PRO A 86 -4.47 -12.04 13.15
N TYR A 87 -5.22 -11.50 14.12
CA TYR A 87 -5.03 -10.12 14.57
C TYR A 87 -3.64 -9.92 15.21
N GLY A 88 -2.93 -8.89 14.76
CA GLY A 88 -1.52 -8.67 15.11
C GLY A 88 -0.52 -9.55 14.36
N GLY A 89 -0.97 -10.61 13.68
CA GLY A 89 -0.12 -11.55 12.95
C GLY A 89 -0.38 -11.55 11.44
N GLN A 90 0.18 -12.56 10.77
CA GLN A 90 -0.11 -12.87 9.38
C GLN A 90 -0.35 -14.37 9.18
N GLY A 91 -1.22 -14.72 8.23
CA GLY A 91 -1.50 -16.11 7.86
C GLY A 91 -0.61 -16.57 6.69
N LEU A 92 -0.17 -17.83 6.71
CA LEU A 92 0.71 -18.37 5.65
C LEU A 92 0.11 -18.25 4.25
N GLN A 93 -1.21 -18.44 4.09
CA GLN A 93 -1.87 -18.34 2.79
C GLN A 93 -1.74 -16.93 2.21
N HIS A 94 -2.03 -15.90 3.01
CA HIS A 94 -1.89 -14.50 2.59
C HIS A 94 -0.43 -14.13 2.31
N ALA A 95 0.51 -14.56 3.15
CA ALA A 95 1.92 -14.35 2.90
C ALA A 95 2.40 -15.02 1.61
N THR A 96 1.82 -16.18 1.27
CA THR A 96 2.10 -16.86 0.00
C THR A 96 1.54 -16.08 -1.18
N THR A 97 0.34 -15.49 -1.07
CA THR A 97 -0.20 -14.56 -2.08
C THR A 97 0.73 -13.37 -2.26
N SER A 98 1.14 -12.72 -1.17
CA SER A 98 2.09 -11.59 -1.19
C SER A 98 3.41 -11.95 -1.88
N MET A 99 3.93 -13.16 -1.63
CA MET A 99 5.14 -13.65 -2.31
C MET A 99 4.92 -13.78 -3.82
N ARG A 100 3.83 -14.43 -4.24
CA ARG A 100 3.51 -14.62 -5.66
C ARG A 100 3.39 -13.29 -6.39
N VAL A 101 2.76 -12.28 -5.77
CA VAL A 101 2.66 -10.95 -6.38
C VAL A 101 4.03 -10.26 -6.43
N SER A 102 4.86 -10.43 -5.40
CA SER A 102 6.24 -9.92 -5.42
C SER A 102 7.05 -10.55 -6.56
N GLU A 103 6.88 -11.85 -6.80
CA GLU A 103 7.54 -12.58 -7.90
C GLU A 103 7.06 -12.17 -9.30
N MET A 104 5.89 -11.52 -9.41
CA MET A 104 5.41 -10.97 -10.68
C MET A 104 6.09 -9.65 -11.06
N ALA A 105 6.69 -8.95 -10.10
CA ALA A 105 7.30 -7.67 -10.33
C ALA A 105 8.71 -7.82 -10.91
N ASP A 106 9.04 -7.01 -11.92
CA ASP A 106 10.43 -6.78 -12.31
C ASP A 106 11.03 -5.77 -11.32
N LEU A 107 11.92 -6.26 -10.45
CA LEU A 107 12.40 -5.60 -9.23
C LEU A 107 11.26 -5.19 -8.29
N THR A 108 10.63 -4.05 -8.56
CA THR A 108 9.50 -3.52 -7.78
C THR A 108 8.31 -3.14 -8.65
N SER A 109 8.35 -3.38 -9.96
CA SER A 109 7.37 -2.86 -10.92
C SER A 109 6.57 -3.98 -11.59
N ILE A 110 5.26 -3.86 -11.55
CA ILE A 110 4.34 -4.57 -12.45
C ILE A 110 3.82 -3.53 -13.45
N HIS A 111 4.56 -3.35 -14.55
CA HIS A 111 4.22 -2.38 -15.60
C HIS A 111 3.89 -0.98 -15.06
N GLY A 112 4.77 -0.41 -14.23
CA GLY A 112 4.58 0.91 -13.60
C GLY A 112 3.93 0.88 -12.21
N PHE A 113 3.13 -0.15 -11.91
CA PHE A 113 2.58 -0.35 -10.56
C PHE A 113 3.69 -0.80 -9.61
N ARG A 114 4.01 0.03 -8.61
CA ARG A 114 5.12 -0.27 -7.70
C ARG A 114 4.66 -1.02 -6.46
N VAL A 115 5.34 -2.13 -6.17
CA VAL A 115 5.11 -2.97 -4.99
C VAL A 115 6.30 -2.90 -4.04
N ALA A 116 6.04 -2.98 -2.74
CA ALA A 116 7.05 -3.24 -1.73
C ALA A 116 7.32 -4.75 -1.68
N PRO A 117 8.44 -5.23 -2.23
CA PRO A 117 8.61 -6.66 -2.47
C PRO A 117 8.77 -7.43 -1.15
N LEU A 118 8.12 -8.58 -1.07
CA LEU A 118 8.29 -9.55 0.00
C LEU A 118 9.59 -10.32 -0.23
N VAL A 119 10.47 -10.33 0.76
CA VAL A 119 11.78 -10.99 0.70
C VAL A 119 11.72 -12.37 1.35
N LYS A 120 10.96 -12.51 2.44
CA LYS A 120 10.95 -13.75 3.23
C LYS A 120 9.67 -13.93 4.01
N ILE A 121 9.22 -15.18 4.09
CA ILE A 121 8.18 -15.63 5.02
C ILE A 121 8.86 -16.44 6.13
N VAL A 122 8.56 -16.12 7.39
CA VAL A 122 9.10 -16.81 8.56
C VAL A 122 7.96 -17.45 9.35
N LEU A 123 7.98 -18.77 9.52
CA LEU A 123 7.01 -19.47 10.35
C LEU A 123 7.22 -19.14 11.82
N LEU A 124 6.13 -18.90 12.56
CA LEU A 124 6.20 -18.86 14.01
C LEU A 124 6.50 -20.27 14.56
N PRO A 125 7.31 -20.40 15.63
CA PRO A 125 7.49 -21.68 16.32
C PRO A 125 6.15 -22.27 16.76
N GLU A 126 5.96 -23.58 16.62
CA GLU A 126 4.69 -24.24 16.92
C GLU A 126 4.24 -24.08 18.37
N SER A 127 5.20 -24.07 19.31
CA SER A 127 4.94 -23.80 20.72
C SER A 127 4.36 -22.41 20.94
N LEU A 128 4.91 -21.39 20.27
CA LEU A 128 4.39 -20.02 20.34
C LEU A 128 3.01 -19.92 19.66
N GLU A 129 2.87 -20.48 18.47
CA GLU A 129 1.61 -20.47 17.71
C GLU A 129 0.47 -21.11 18.50
N SER A 130 0.75 -22.22 19.21
CA SER A 130 -0.24 -22.91 20.06
C SER A 130 -0.71 -22.05 21.22
N GLU A 131 0.17 -21.27 21.84
CA GLU A 131 -0.20 -20.34 22.91
C GLU A 131 -0.98 -19.14 22.39
N VAL A 132 -0.51 -18.52 21.31
CA VAL A 132 -1.16 -17.36 20.67
C VAL A 132 -2.59 -17.69 20.24
N LYS A 133 -2.81 -18.88 19.66
CA LYS A 133 -4.12 -19.35 19.23
C LYS A 133 -5.16 -19.50 20.36
N LYS A 134 -4.73 -19.49 21.63
CA LYS A 134 -5.64 -19.48 22.79
C LYS A 134 -6.23 -18.09 23.06
N ILE A 135 -5.64 -17.02 22.52
CA ILE A 135 -6.06 -15.63 22.72
C ILE A 135 -6.97 -15.21 21.56
N PHE A 136 -8.28 -15.15 21.78
CA PHE A 136 -9.27 -14.74 20.77
C PHE A 136 -10.55 -14.27 21.47
N TRP A 137 -11.31 -13.40 20.82
CA TRP A 137 -12.60 -12.89 21.29
C TRP A 137 -13.76 -13.71 20.73
N TYR A 138 -13.77 -13.94 19.42
CA TYR A 138 -14.93 -14.49 18.73
C TYR A 138 -14.55 -15.71 17.88
N ARG A 139 -13.60 -15.56 16.97
CA ARG A 139 -13.27 -16.59 15.99
C ARG A 139 -11.79 -16.92 16.03
N ARG A 140 -11.46 -18.21 16.10
CA ARG A 140 -10.07 -18.65 16.10
C ARG A 140 -9.53 -18.80 14.68
N PHE A 141 -8.34 -18.28 14.43
CA PHE A 141 -7.58 -18.54 13.22
C PHE A 141 -7.04 -19.98 13.23
N GLY A 142 -7.34 -20.74 12.18
CA GLY A 142 -6.95 -22.16 12.06
C GLY A 142 -5.62 -22.41 11.35
N GLY A 143 -5.16 -21.48 10.51
CA GLY A 143 -3.98 -21.66 9.65
C GLY A 143 -2.64 -21.48 10.37
N ARG A 144 -1.53 -21.62 9.64
CA ARG A 144 -0.18 -21.34 10.17
C ARG A 144 0.05 -19.83 10.27
N MET A 145 0.65 -19.42 11.39
CA MET A 145 1.00 -18.01 11.63
C MET A 145 2.44 -17.75 11.18
N VAL A 146 2.65 -16.61 10.52
CA VAL A 146 3.93 -16.21 9.94
C VAL A 146 4.24 -14.76 10.21
N GLN A 147 5.50 -14.41 9.98
CA GLN A 147 5.97 -13.05 9.80
C GLN A 147 6.40 -12.86 8.36
N GLU A 148 6.02 -11.73 7.78
CA GLU A 148 6.43 -11.31 6.44
C GLU A 148 7.55 -10.28 6.57
N THR A 149 8.70 -10.55 5.96
CA THR A 149 9.79 -9.58 5.83
C THR A 149 9.77 -9.01 4.42
N ARG A 150 9.61 -7.70 4.31
CA ARG A 150 9.47 -6.94 3.06
C ARG A 150 10.47 -5.79 3.00
N LEU A 151 10.62 -5.22 1.81
CA LEU A 151 11.39 -3.99 1.60
C LEU A 151 10.43 -2.84 1.34
N VAL A 152 10.55 -1.77 2.13
CA VAL A 152 9.76 -0.53 1.96
C VAL A 152 10.69 0.66 1.78
N PRO A 153 10.34 1.67 0.98
CA PRO A 153 11.16 2.87 0.78
C PRO A 153 11.05 3.89 1.93
N SER A 154 9.98 3.81 2.73
CA SER A 154 9.75 4.59 3.94
C SER A 154 8.62 3.95 4.77
N ASN A 155 8.24 4.58 5.88
CA ASN A 155 6.99 4.30 6.63
C ASN A 155 5.96 5.44 6.52
N VAL A 156 6.12 6.37 5.58
CA VAL A 156 5.18 7.48 5.36
C VAL A 156 3.97 6.96 4.58
N ARG A 157 2.77 7.15 5.14
CA ARG A 157 1.50 6.74 4.52
C ARG A 157 0.80 7.92 3.85
N ILE A 158 -0.22 7.64 3.05
CA ILE A 158 -0.93 8.70 2.31
C ILE A 158 -1.93 9.41 3.24
N TYR A 159 -2.79 8.71 4.02
CA TYR A 159 -3.74 9.41 4.91
C TYR A 159 -3.87 8.93 6.35
N PHE A 160 -3.98 7.61 6.60
CA PHE A 160 -4.39 7.12 7.93
C PHE A 160 -3.38 6.15 8.55
N HIS A 161 -3.56 5.91 9.87
CA HIS A 161 -2.92 4.86 10.67
C HIS A 161 -1.39 4.87 10.87
N SER A 162 -0.68 5.89 10.38
CA SER A 162 0.72 6.15 10.76
C SER A 162 0.88 7.51 11.42
N GLY A 163 1.97 7.71 12.17
CA GLY A 163 2.29 9.00 12.79
C GLY A 163 2.69 10.10 11.79
N SER A 164 2.80 9.79 10.49
CA SER A 164 3.22 10.74 9.45
C SER A 164 2.47 10.45 8.15
N THR A 165 1.50 11.31 7.83
CA THR A 165 0.61 11.14 6.66
C THR A 165 0.54 12.40 5.81
N VAL A 166 0.39 12.25 4.49
CA VAL A 166 0.20 13.39 3.58
C VAL A 166 -1.04 14.19 3.95
N GLY A 167 -2.13 13.51 4.28
CA GLY A 167 -3.39 14.16 4.70
C GLY A 167 -3.28 15.05 5.94
N GLY A 168 -2.40 14.72 6.89
CA GLY A 168 -2.31 15.42 8.18
C GLY A 168 -1.05 16.27 8.38
N HIS A 169 0.07 15.90 7.74
CA HIS A 169 1.41 16.37 8.11
C HIS A 169 2.33 16.60 6.90
N ILE A 170 1.77 17.00 5.74
CA ILE A 170 2.54 17.18 4.50
C ILE A 170 3.77 18.08 4.62
N SER A 171 3.71 19.16 5.39
CA SER A 171 4.87 20.02 5.65
C SER A 171 6.02 19.24 6.31
N SER A 172 5.71 18.48 7.36
CA SER A 172 6.72 17.65 8.04
C SER A 172 7.27 16.55 7.14
N ILE A 173 6.47 16.05 6.19
CA ILE A 173 6.91 15.06 5.20
C ILE A 173 7.90 15.70 4.21
N PHE A 174 7.63 16.92 3.72
CA PHE A 174 8.58 17.65 2.88
C PHE A 174 9.90 17.85 3.60
N ASP A 175 9.86 18.24 4.87
CA ASP A 175 11.06 18.43 5.69
C ASP A 175 11.81 17.09 5.88
N PHE A 176 11.07 16.01 6.17
CA PHE A 176 11.62 14.67 6.36
C PHE A 176 12.28 14.11 5.09
N PHE A 177 11.68 14.34 3.92
CA PHE A 177 12.21 13.91 2.63
C PHE A 177 13.23 14.90 2.01
N GLY A 178 13.49 16.05 2.66
CA GLY A 178 14.42 17.04 2.15
C GLY A 178 13.95 17.73 0.86
N ILE A 179 12.64 17.95 0.73
CA ILE A 179 12.01 18.69 -0.37
C ILE A 179 12.08 20.19 -0.04
N ASP A 180 13.23 20.77 -0.33
CA ASP A 180 13.63 22.15 -0.01
C ASP A 180 13.59 23.11 -1.21
N GLU A 181 13.34 22.59 -2.42
CA GLU A 181 13.31 23.34 -3.66
C GLU A 181 12.09 22.96 -4.52
N ASN A 182 11.63 23.90 -5.34
CA ASN A 182 10.44 23.72 -6.17
C ASN A 182 10.60 22.58 -7.18
N ASP A 183 11.77 22.46 -7.82
CA ASP A 183 12.02 21.43 -8.85
C ASP A 183 11.92 20.02 -8.26
N LYS A 184 12.49 19.81 -7.06
CA LYS A 184 12.34 18.55 -6.32
C LYS A 184 10.88 18.25 -5.98
N ALA A 185 10.10 19.26 -5.60
CA ALA A 185 8.69 19.09 -5.31
C ALA A 185 7.85 18.77 -6.57
N LEU A 186 8.25 19.30 -7.74
CA LEU A 186 7.64 18.96 -9.02
C LEU A 186 8.00 17.54 -9.46
N ASP A 187 9.26 17.12 -9.28
CA ASP A 187 9.67 15.73 -9.50
C ASP A 187 8.89 14.76 -8.59
N PHE A 188 8.72 15.14 -7.32
CA PHE A 188 7.89 14.41 -6.36
C PHE A 188 6.45 14.24 -6.87
N LEU A 189 5.82 15.32 -7.32
CA LEU A 189 4.45 15.28 -7.87
C LEU A 189 4.36 14.44 -9.16
N LYS A 190 5.35 14.52 -10.05
CA LYS A 190 5.38 13.71 -11.28
C LYS A 190 5.44 12.22 -10.95
N ASN A 191 6.30 11.81 -10.02
CA ASN A 191 6.40 10.42 -9.58
C ASN A 191 5.14 9.95 -8.85
N PHE A 192 4.55 10.82 -8.02
CA PHE A 192 3.27 10.57 -7.36
C PHE A 192 2.16 10.33 -8.37
N ILE A 193 2.06 11.18 -9.40
CA ILE A 193 1.06 11.03 -10.47
C ILE A 193 1.32 9.77 -11.28
N LYS A 194 2.56 9.53 -11.72
CA LYS A 194 2.92 8.36 -12.53
C LYS A 194 2.54 7.06 -11.83
N SER A 195 2.97 6.90 -10.59
CA SER A 195 2.69 5.70 -9.79
C SER A 195 1.22 5.61 -9.36
N GLY A 196 0.55 6.73 -9.09
CA GLY A 196 -0.88 6.78 -8.79
C GLY A 196 -1.76 6.41 -9.98
N ILE A 197 -1.47 6.90 -11.18
CA ILE A 197 -2.17 6.46 -12.40
C ILE A 197 -1.93 4.97 -12.64
N ALA A 198 -0.71 4.47 -12.36
CA ALA A 198 -0.45 3.04 -12.46
C ALA A 198 -1.26 2.20 -11.46
N PHE A 199 -1.49 2.73 -10.26
CA PHE A 199 -2.38 2.16 -9.26
C PHE A 199 -3.84 2.07 -9.75
N LEU A 200 -4.37 3.16 -10.31
CA LEU A 200 -5.75 3.24 -10.82
C LEU A 200 -6.00 2.34 -12.04
N THR A 201 -4.94 1.83 -12.67
CA THR A 201 -5.01 1.05 -13.91
C THR A 201 -4.30 -0.31 -13.80
N LEU A 202 -4.16 -0.84 -12.57
CA LEU A 202 -3.51 -2.12 -12.30
C LEU A 202 -4.09 -3.28 -13.12
N PHE A 203 -5.41 -3.32 -13.34
CA PHE A 203 -6.08 -4.39 -14.05
C PHE A 203 -5.57 -4.51 -15.49
N THR A 204 -5.40 -3.39 -16.19
CA THR A 204 -4.89 -3.39 -17.57
C THR A 204 -3.38 -3.58 -17.65
N ARG A 205 -2.67 -3.17 -16.60
CA ARG A 205 -1.21 -3.37 -16.42
C ARG A 205 -0.81 -4.81 -16.12
N SER A 206 -1.75 -5.63 -15.69
CA SER A 206 -1.51 -7.04 -15.36
C SER A 206 -2.36 -8.00 -16.19
N LEU A 207 -3.00 -7.47 -17.24
CA LEU A 207 -4.00 -8.17 -18.02
C LEU A 207 -3.44 -9.40 -18.73
N LYS A 208 -4.20 -10.49 -18.71
CA LYS A 208 -3.95 -11.72 -19.45
C LYS A 208 -5.21 -12.11 -20.21
N SER A 209 -5.05 -12.62 -21.42
CA SER A 209 -6.13 -13.26 -22.17
C SER A 209 -6.13 -14.75 -21.86
N ASN A 210 -7.31 -15.29 -21.56
CA ASN A 210 -7.52 -16.72 -21.30
C ASN A 210 -8.02 -17.44 -22.56
N GLU A 211 -7.81 -18.75 -22.63
CA GLU A 211 -8.20 -19.58 -23.78
C GLU A 211 -9.73 -19.60 -24.04
N ASP A 212 -10.53 -19.38 -23.00
CA ASP A 212 -11.99 -19.34 -23.08
C ASP A 212 -12.54 -17.98 -23.54
N GLY A 213 -11.67 -17.04 -23.93
CA GLY A 213 -12.03 -15.70 -24.37
C GLY A 213 -12.33 -14.71 -23.24
N THR A 214 -12.10 -15.10 -21.99
CA THR A 214 -12.13 -14.18 -20.83
C THR A 214 -10.78 -13.48 -20.64
N PHE A 215 -10.76 -12.46 -19.78
CA PHE A 215 -9.58 -11.70 -19.43
C PHE A 215 -9.39 -11.68 -17.93
N SER A 216 -8.16 -11.90 -17.48
CA SER A 216 -7.78 -11.85 -16.07
C SER A 216 -6.80 -10.73 -15.80
N GLY A 217 -6.98 -9.99 -14.71
CA GLY A 217 -6.06 -8.96 -14.25
C GLY A 217 -6.06 -8.87 -12.73
N LEU A 218 -5.01 -8.28 -12.17
CA LEU A 218 -4.94 -7.97 -10.74
C LEU A 218 -5.90 -6.83 -10.39
N ASP A 219 -6.53 -6.97 -9.25
CA ASP A 219 -7.39 -5.96 -8.66
C ASP A 219 -7.28 -5.96 -7.13
N PHE A 220 -7.75 -4.87 -6.52
CA PHE A 220 -7.88 -4.73 -5.07
C PHE A 220 -9.27 -4.20 -4.72
N TYR A 221 -10.04 -4.95 -3.93
CA TYR A 221 -11.41 -4.55 -3.54
C TYR A 221 -11.50 -3.90 -2.17
N ASP A 222 -10.77 -4.42 -1.17
CA ASP A 222 -10.82 -3.95 0.22
C ASP A 222 -9.51 -3.27 0.64
N VAL A 223 -8.74 -2.78 -0.35
CA VAL A 223 -7.42 -2.19 -0.12
C VAL A 223 -7.47 -0.72 -0.46
N TRP A 224 -6.94 0.09 0.43
CA TRP A 224 -7.13 1.53 0.40
C TRP A 224 -5.76 2.17 0.16
N LEU A 225 -5.72 3.12 -0.78
CA LEU A 225 -4.48 3.82 -1.13
C LEU A 225 -3.88 4.51 0.11
N ASP A 226 -4.74 4.89 1.05
CA ASP A 226 -4.39 5.60 2.28
C ASP A 226 -3.49 4.84 3.27
N LYS A 227 -3.67 3.53 3.39
CA LYS A 227 -3.15 2.68 4.46
C LYS A 227 -2.23 1.62 3.90
N ASP A 228 -2.58 1.08 2.75
CA ASP A 228 -1.96 -0.10 2.20
C ASP A 228 -0.88 0.23 1.18
N ALA A 229 -0.55 1.53 1.04
CA ALA A 229 0.61 2.04 0.33
C ALA A 229 1.50 2.93 1.22
N VAL A 230 2.76 3.06 0.83
CA VAL A 230 3.75 4.00 1.39
C VAL A 230 4.32 4.90 0.30
N LEU A 231 4.81 6.08 0.68
CA LEU A 231 5.48 7.00 -0.23
C LEU A 231 6.99 6.89 -0.12
N ALA A 232 7.67 6.72 -1.24
CA ALA A 232 9.10 6.92 -1.30
C ALA A 232 9.47 8.41 -1.18
N PRO A 233 10.72 8.74 -0.80
CA PRO A 233 11.17 10.14 -0.71
C PRO A 233 11.06 10.93 -2.01
N ASP A 234 11.04 10.24 -3.15
CA ASP A 234 10.89 10.82 -4.48
C ASP A 234 9.42 10.97 -4.93
N GLY A 235 8.45 10.66 -4.07
CA GLY A 235 7.02 10.75 -4.36
C GLY A 235 6.38 9.50 -4.96
N THR A 236 7.16 8.47 -5.27
CA THR A 236 6.64 7.22 -5.82
C THR A 236 5.80 6.48 -4.79
N ILE A 237 4.58 6.08 -5.16
CA ILE A 237 3.67 5.27 -4.34
C ILE A 237 4.06 3.79 -4.47
N TYR A 238 4.33 3.13 -3.34
CA TYR A 238 4.61 1.69 -3.27
C TYR A 238 3.50 0.97 -2.50
N PHE A 239 2.89 -0.03 -3.12
CA PHE A 239 1.87 -0.85 -2.49
C PHE A 239 2.49 -1.89 -1.56
N VAL A 240 2.02 -1.97 -0.32
CA VAL A 240 2.59 -2.85 0.70
C VAL A 240 1.68 -4.02 1.06
N ASP A 241 0.36 -3.89 0.98
CA ASP A 241 -0.57 -4.95 1.41
C ASP A 241 -0.86 -5.96 0.29
N LEU A 242 0.20 -6.62 -0.18
CA LEU A 242 0.17 -7.45 -1.39
C LEU A 242 -0.81 -8.63 -1.33
N GLU A 243 -1.20 -9.09 -0.13
CA GLU A 243 -2.21 -10.13 -0.01
C GLU A 243 -3.61 -9.67 -0.44
N GLY A 244 -3.84 -8.36 -0.51
CA GLY A 244 -5.09 -7.76 -0.95
C GLY A 244 -5.23 -7.69 -2.47
N LEU A 245 -4.20 -8.11 -3.21
CA LEU A 245 -4.22 -8.20 -4.67
C LEU A 245 -4.74 -9.57 -5.11
N GLU A 246 -5.80 -9.55 -5.90
CA GLU A 246 -6.51 -10.74 -6.34
C GLU A 246 -6.61 -10.77 -7.87
N TRP A 247 -6.50 -11.96 -8.44
CA TRP A 247 -6.78 -12.17 -9.86
C TRP A 247 -8.28 -12.20 -10.09
N ILE A 248 -8.78 -11.27 -10.90
CA ILE A 248 -10.18 -11.19 -11.27
C ILE A 248 -10.32 -11.50 -12.75
N THR A 249 -11.26 -12.40 -13.06
CA THR A 249 -11.57 -12.81 -14.43
C THR A 249 -12.90 -12.22 -14.86
N VAL A 250 -12.93 -11.58 -16.03
CA VAL A 250 -14.12 -10.97 -16.62
C VAL A 250 -14.25 -11.35 -18.09
N GLU A 251 -15.49 -11.35 -18.59
CA GLU A 251 -15.75 -11.48 -20.03
C GLU A 251 -15.27 -10.24 -20.79
N LYS A 252 -14.88 -10.39 -22.07
CA LYS A 252 -14.41 -9.28 -22.93
C LYS A 252 -15.29 -8.03 -22.86
N LYS A 253 -16.62 -8.21 -22.91
CA LYS A 253 -17.60 -7.11 -22.90
C LYS A 253 -17.63 -6.30 -21.59
N ARG A 254 -17.06 -6.84 -20.50
CA ARG A 254 -17.01 -6.23 -19.17
C ARG A 254 -15.64 -5.67 -18.81
N VAL A 255 -14.65 -5.78 -19.70
CA VAL A 255 -13.30 -5.26 -19.42
C VAL A 255 -13.32 -3.75 -19.21
N GLN A 256 -14.01 -3.00 -20.07
CA GLN A 256 -14.11 -1.54 -19.94
C GLN A 256 -14.87 -1.12 -18.66
N GLU A 257 -15.93 -1.84 -18.29
CA GLU A 257 -16.64 -1.66 -17.00
C GLU A 257 -15.67 -1.88 -15.82
N LYS A 258 -14.81 -2.90 -15.91
CA LYS A 258 -13.83 -3.20 -14.87
C LYS A 258 -12.75 -2.12 -14.74
N ILE A 259 -12.31 -1.54 -15.86
CA ILE A 259 -11.38 -0.40 -15.88
C ILE A 259 -12.00 0.79 -15.16
N ASP A 260 -13.23 1.17 -15.51
CA ASP A 260 -13.93 2.29 -14.87
C ASP A 260 -14.09 2.04 -13.35
N ASP A 261 -14.52 0.83 -12.96
CA ASP A 261 -14.67 0.42 -11.55
C ASP A 261 -13.37 0.56 -10.75
N GLN A 262 -12.22 0.18 -11.31
CA GLN A 262 -10.93 0.32 -10.62
C GLN A 262 -10.50 1.78 -10.47
N ILE A 263 -10.72 2.61 -11.48
CA ILE A 263 -10.39 4.03 -11.41
C ILE A 263 -11.28 4.72 -10.37
N TYR A 264 -12.60 4.57 -10.45
CA TYR A 264 -13.53 5.29 -9.58
C TYR A 264 -13.36 4.96 -8.10
N ARG A 265 -12.93 3.75 -7.74
CA ARG A 265 -12.73 3.34 -6.34
C ARG A 265 -11.64 4.16 -5.62
N SER A 266 -10.59 4.58 -6.31
CA SER A 266 -9.45 5.25 -5.67
C SER A 266 -9.11 6.62 -6.26
N LEU A 267 -9.81 7.06 -7.32
CA LEU A 267 -9.54 8.35 -7.96
C LEU A 267 -9.68 9.52 -6.97
N TYR A 268 -10.73 9.52 -6.12
CA TYR A 268 -10.92 10.60 -5.15
C TYR A 268 -9.77 10.68 -4.14
N GLU A 269 -9.33 9.52 -3.61
CA GLU A 269 -8.20 9.45 -2.68
C GLU A 269 -6.90 9.91 -3.36
N PHE A 270 -6.68 9.54 -4.62
CA PHE A 270 -5.53 9.99 -5.38
C PHE A 270 -5.53 11.51 -5.60
N ILE A 271 -6.65 12.07 -6.08
CA ILE A 271 -6.78 13.52 -6.35
C ILE A 271 -6.67 14.34 -5.06
N TYR A 272 -7.28 13.88 -3.97
CA TYR A 272 -7.18 14.58 -2.69
C TYR A 272 -5.72 14.67 -2.18
N ALA A 273 -4.89 13.67 -2.49
CA ALA A 273 -3.51 13.58 -2.00
C ALA A 273 -2.62 14.46 -2.85
N TYR A 274 -2.82 14.39 -4.17
CA TYR A 274 -2.25 15.34 -5.11
C TYR A 274 -2.51 16.79 -4.67
N GLU A 275 -3.76 17.15 -4.34
CA GLU A 275 -4.11 18.50 -3.90
C GLU A 275 -3.40 18.89 -2.58
N GLN A 276 -3.20 17.96 -1.64
CA GLN A 276 -2.45 18.26 -0.42
C GLN A 276 -0.96 18.52 -0.71
N ILE A 277 -0.34 17.69 -1.55
CA ILE A 277 1.07 17.83 -1.94
C ILE A 277 1.27 19.16 -2.70
N GLU A 278 0.42 19.43 -3.67
CA GLU A 278 0.47 20.64 -4.51
C GLU A 278 0.20 21.91 -3.71
N ARG A 279 -0.71 21.85 -2.73
CA ARG A 279 -0.96 22.97 -1.81
C ARG A 279 0.26 23.28 -0.95
N GLU A 280 0.95 22.27 -0.43
CA GLU A 280 2.18 22.49 0.35
C GLU A 280 3.30 23.04 -0.53
N ARG A 281 3.48 22.50 -1.75
CA ARG A 281 4.42 23.05 -2.73
C ARG A 281 4.14 24.52 -3.01
N SER A 282 2.90 24.87 -3.33
CA SER A 282 2.49 26.26 -3.62
C SER A 282 2.72 27.20 -2.43
N LYS A 283 2.44 26.71 -1.22
CA LYS A 283 2.69 27.47 0.02
C LYS A 283 4.18 27.74 0.25
N ARG A 284 5.07 26.78 -0.06
CA ARG A 284 6.53 26.91 0.15
C ARG A 284 7.22 27.72 -0.93
N PHE A 285 6.88 27.48 -2.18
CA PHE A 285 7.65 27.94 -3.33
C PHE A 285 6.93 28.97 -4.20
N GLY A 286 5.74 29.40 -3.76
CA GLY A 286 4.91 30.36 -4.46
C GLY A 286 3.83 29.72 -5.33
N ASN A 287 2.82 30.52 -5.64
CA ASN A 287 1.64 30.09 -6.37
C ASN A 287 1.96 29.62 -7.78
N MET A 288 1.14 28.66 -8.23
CA MET A 288 1.01 28.33 -9.64
C MET A 288 -0.26 28.89 -10.27
N ALA A 289 -0.24 28.85 -11.61
CA ALA A 289 -1.36 29.11 -12.49
C ALA A 289 -2.58 28.22 -12.14
N ASP A 290 -3.65 28.39 -12.92
CA ASP A 290 -4.88 27.59 -12.86
C ASP A 290 -4.64 26.10 -12.49
N ARG A 291 -5.41 25.58 -11.51
CA ARG A 291 -5.21 24.22 -10.95
C ARG A 291 -5.30 23.14 -12.02
N LYS A 292 -6.24 23.27 -12.96
CA LYS A 292 -6.45 22.30 -14.04
C LYS A 292 -5.25 22.33 -15.00
N ALA A 293 -4.80 23.52 -15.37
CA ALA A 293 -3.61 23.68 -16.23
C ALA A 293 -2.35 23.07 -15.59
N GLN A 294 -2.16 23.25 -14.28
CA GLN A 294 -1.01 22.67 -13.59
C GLN A 294 -1.07 21.14 -13.51
N PHE A 295 -2.25 20.59 -13.20
CA PHE A 295 -2.43 19.15 -13.17
C PHE A 295 -2.25 18.53 -14.57
N GLU A 296 -2.75 19.17 -15.63
CA GLU A 296 -2.52 18.75 -17.02
C GLU A 296 -1.02 18.73 -17.36
N PHE A 297 -0.29 19.79 -17.01
CA PHE A 297 1.16 19.86 -17.25
C PHE A 297 1.88 18.67 -16.57
N LEU A 298 1.59 18.42 -15.30
CA LEU A 298 2.21 17.32 -14.56
C LEU A 298 1.79 15.95 -15.10
N LEU A 299 0.53 15.76 -15.50
CA LEU A 299 0.07 14.52 -16.13
C LEU A 299 0.84 14.22 -17.41
N ARG A 300 1.03 15.22 -18.27
CA ARG A 300 1.78 15.05 -19.53
C ARG A 300 3.23 14.66 -19.28
N GLU A 301 3.89 15.31 -18.33
CA GLU A 301 5.27 14.98 -17.99
C GLU A 301 5.39 13.61 -17.31
N ALA A 302 4.45 13.26 -16.42
CA ALA A 302 4.47 11.99 -15.69
C ALA A 302 4.20 10.78 -16.60
N LEU A 303 3.35 10.93 -17.61
CA LEU A 303 2.85 9.84 -18.46
C LEU A 303 3.52 9.76 -19.84
N ARG A 304 4.45 10.66 -20.16
CA ARG A 304 5.10 10.76 -21.48
C ARG A 304 5.63 9.43 -22.04
N ASP A 305 6.17 8.60 -21.17
CA ASP A 305 6.78 7.30 -21.52
C ASP A 305 6.05 6.13 -20.83
N ASP A 306 4.77 6.28 -20.49
CA ASP A 306 3.97 5.18 -19.94
C ASP A 306 3.58 4.19 -21.05
N GLU A 307 3.71 2.89 -20.78
CA GLU A 307 3.47 1.83 -21.77
C GLU A 307 1.98 1.47 -21.95
N VAL A 308 1.12 1.88 -21.00
CA VAL A 308 -0.31 1.53 -20.99
C VAL A 308 -1.20 2.76 -21.19
N ILE A 309 -0.74 3.93 -20.76
CA ILE A 309 -1.55 5.15 -20.70
C ILE A 309 -1.02 6.20 -21.66
N ASP A 310 -1.92 6.73 -22.47
CA ASP A 310 -1.66 7.93 -23.30
C ASP A 310 -2.68 9.04 -22.93
N LEU A 311 -2.44 10.26 -23.42
CA LEU A 311 -3.29 11.42 -23.18
C LEU A 311 -3.83 11.98 -24.50
N ALA A 312 -5.15 12.14 -24.55
CA ALA A 312 -5.82 12.82 -25.66
C ALA A 312 -6.58 14.05 -25.16
N ARG A 313 -6.68 15.07 -26.01
CA ARG A 313 -7.60 16.19 -25.78
C ARG A 313 -8.81 16.02 -26.68
N GLU A 314 -10.00 16.00 -26.08
CA GLU A 314 -11.28 15.90 -26.79
C GLU A 314 -12.14 17.10 -26.40
N GLY A 315 -12.12 18.13 -27.26
CA GLY A 315 -12.76 19.42 -26.95
C GLY A 315 -12.17 20.09 -25.70
N GLU A 316 -13.03 20.35 -24.73
CA GLU A 316 -12.70 20.94 -23.42
C GLU A 316 -12.39 19.88 -22.34
N SER A 317 -12.10 18.64 -22.73
CA SER A 317 -11.71 17.56 -21.81
C SER A 317 -10.31 17.04 -22.13
N LEU A 318 -9.54 16.74 -21.07
CA LEU A 318 -8.35 15.90 -21.15
C LEU A 318 -8.74 14.48 -20.76
N GLU A 319 -8.44 13.52 -21.62
CA GLU A 319 -8.77 12.11 -21.43
C GLU A 319 -7.52 11.25 -21.29
N LEU A 320 -7.57 10.29 -20.37
CA LEU A 320 -6.67 9.15 -20.33
C LEU A 320 -7.13 8.14 -21.39
N ILE A 321 -6.23 7.77 -22.28
CA ILE A 321 -6.40 6.64 -23.19
C ILE A 321 -5.76 5.43 -22.51
N ILE A 322 -6.60 4.53 -22.00
CA ILE A 322 -6.21 3.39 -21.20
C ILE A 322 -6.12 2.17 -22.11
N GLY A 323 -4.89 1.84 -22.50
CA GLY A 323 -4.55 0.62 -23.23
C GLY A 323 -4.44 -0.59 -22.31
N ASN A 324 -3.62 -1.57 -22.71
CA ASN A 324 -3.34 -2.78 -21.94
C ASN A 324 -2.03 -3.43 -22.41
N ILE A 325 -1.39 -4.19 -21.53
CA ILE A 325 -0.06 -4.75 -21.78
C ILE A 325 -0.03 -5.86 -22.85
N ILE A 326 -1.19 -6.37 -23.28
CA ILE A 326 -1.29 -7.33 -24.39
C ILE A 326 -1.56 -6.65 -25.75
N GLY A 327 -1.74 -5.33 -25.79
CA GLY A 327 -1.93 -4.55 -27.02
C GLY A 327 -3.29 -4.72 -27.72
N GLU A 328 -4.32 -5.25 -27.03
CA GLU A 328 -5.65 -5.48 -27.59
C GLU A 328 -6.45 -4.16 -27.66
N GLN A 329 -6.63 -3.63 -28.86
CA GLN A 329 -7.30 -2.33 -29.05
C GLN A 329 -8.80 -2.35 -28.76
N SER A 330 -9.45 -3.50 -28.90
CA SER A 330 -10.91 -3.60 -28.70
C SER A 330 -11.36 -3.49 -27.25
N ILE A 331 -10.41 -3.45 -26.30
CA ILE A 331 -10.68 -3.25 -24.87
C ILE A 331 -10.01 -1.98 -24.32
N THR A 332 -9.43 -1.14 -25.19
CA THR A 332 -8.96 0.21 -24.84
C THR A 332 -10.15 1.06 -24.37
N LYS A 333 -9.94 1.92 -23.36
CA LYS A 333 -10.97 2.80 -22.80
C LYS A 333 -10.48 4.24 -22.75
N LYS A 334 -11.36 5.20 -23.07
CA LYS A 334 -11.13 6.60 -22.75
C LYS A 334 -11.77 6.95 -21.41
N PHE A 335 -11.06 7.72 -20.59
CA PHE A 335 -11.53 8.20 -19.30
C PHE A 335 -11.26 9.70 -19.15
N PRO A 336 -12.29 10.55 -18.99
CA PRO A 336 -12.09 11.98 -18.78
C PRO A 336 -11.48 12.23 -17.39
N ILE A 337 -10.28 12.81 -17.34
CA ILE A 337 -9.54 13.07 -16.09
C ILE A 337 -9.57 14.54 -15.69
N ILE A 338 -9.65 15.46 -16.66
CA ILE A 338 -9.87 16.89 -16.44
C ILE A 338 -10.97 17.34 -17.37
N ASP A 339 -11.91 18.08 -16.81
CA ASP A 339 -12.95 18.79 -17.56
C ASP A 339 -12.75 20.30 -17.38
N TYR A 340 -12.75 21.09 -18.46
CA TYR A 340 -12.56 22.54 -18.46
C TYR A 340 -13.86 23.37 -18.47
N TRP A 341 -15.04 22.75 -18.48
CA TRP A 341 -16.32 23.46 -18.36
C TRP A 341 -16.47 24.23 -17.03
#